data_AF-A0A072UBN4-F1
#
_entry.id   AF-A0A072UBN4-F1
#
_cell.length_a   1.000
_cell.length_b   1.000
_cell.length_c   1.000
_cell.angle_alpha   90.00
_cell.angle_beta   90.00
_cell.angle_gamma   90.00
#
_symmetry.space_group_name_H-M   'P 1'
#
loop_
_entity.id
_entity.type
_entity.pdbx_description
1 polymer ?
#
loop_
_entity_poly.entity_id
_entity_poly.type
_entity_poly.pdbx_seq_one_letter_code
_entity_poly.pdbx_strand_id
1 'polypeptide(L)'
;MLKTENINDFIFTGYTSLDIVFEKKTKCAESSKWVVVKGGFMEPWIGIGGGVNGKSVIDGLFKIERIRGFLRYKLVFCPTISDPPGLCNNIGRFFDNENGLRLIMSENFKPFEVVFVDVEDAPRSGRSVV
;
A
#
# COMPACT_ATOMS: atom_id res chain seq x y z
N MET A 1 -9.42 -28.72 -23.49
CA MET A 1 -8.12 -28.55 -22.81
C MET A 1 -8.27 -27.42 -21.82
N LEU A 2 -8.48 -27.73 -20.55
CA LEU A 2 -8.62 -26.73 -19.50
C LEU A 2 -7.21 -26.19 -19.21
N LYS A 3 -6.98 -24.89 -19.45
CA LYS A 3 -5.79 -24.23 -18.90
C LYS A 3 -5.94 -24.30 -17.39
N THR A 4 -5.02 -24.97 -16.72
CA THR A 4 -4.83 -24.84 -15.28
C THR A 4 -4.57 -23.37 -15.00
N GLU A 5 -5.55 -22.66 -14.43
CA GLU A 5 -5.32 -21.34 -13.84
C GLU A 5 -4.27 -21.51 -12.75
N ASN A 6 -3.17 -20.77 -12.90
CA ASN A 6 -2.11 -20.76 -11.90
C ASN A 6 -2.70 -20.10 -10.65
N ILE A 7 -2.69 -20.81 -9.53
CA ILE A 7 -3.22 -20.31 -8.24
C ILE A 7 -2.47 -19.04 -7.77
N ASN A 8 -1.33 -18.76 -8.40
CA ASN A 8 -0.48 -17.58 -8.19
C ASN A 8 -1.02 -16.29 -8.81
N ASP A 9 -2.02 -16.34 -9.71
CA ASP A 9 -2.57 -15.15 -10.38
C ASP A 9 -3.75 -14.53 -9.60
N PHE A 10 -4.00 -15.00 -8.38
CA PHE A 10 -5.13 -14.55 -7.57
C PHE A 10 -4.78 -13.30 -6.76
N ILE A 11 -5.52 -12.22 -7.00
CA ILE A 11 -5.43 -10.99 -6.18
C ILE A 11 -6.39 -11.12 -4.99
N PHE A 12 -5.83 -11.16 -3.79
CA PHE A 12 -6.61 -11.19 -2.55
C PHE A 12 -7.33 -9.87 -2.30
N THR A 13 -8.65 -9.82 -2.55
CA THR A 13 -9.46 -8.60 -2.35
C THR A 13 -10.38 -8.67 -1.13
N GLY A 14 -10.69 -7.50 -0.55
CA GLY A 14 -11.85 -7.28 0.32
C GLY A 14 -11.61 -7.61 1.80
N TYR A 15 -11.55 -8.89 2.15
CA TYR A 15 -11.60 -9.32 3.56
C TYR A 15 -10.24 -9.61 4.18
N THR A 16 -9.25 -9.90 3.35
CA THR A 16 -7.92 -10.31 3.82
C THR A 16 -7.07 -9.08 4.12
N SER A 17 -6.63 -8.98 5.37
CA SER A 17 -5.55 -8.07 5.76
C SER A 17 -4.21 -8.65 5.31
N LEU A 18 -3.38 -7.83 4.69
CA LEU A 18 -2.14 -8.22 4.04
C LEU A 18 -0.97 -7.42 4.59
N ASP A 19 0.15 -8.11 4.76
CA ASP A 19 1.46 -7.48 4.87
C ASP A 19 1.97 -7.18 3.46
N ILE A 20 2.46 -5.96 3.25
CA ILE A 20 3.14 -5.56 2.01
C ILE A 20 4.60 -5.31 2.33
N VAL A 21 5.50 -5.90 1.54
CA VAL A 21 6.94 -5.78 1.71
C VAL A 21 7.59 -5.48 0.36
N PHE A 22 8.61 -4.62 0.33
CA PHE A 22 9.52 -4.65 -0.81
C PHE A 22 10.41 -5.88 -0.70
N GLU A 23 10.59 -6.59 -1.82
CA GLU A 23 11.48 -7.77 -1.89
C GLU A 23 12.92 -7.40 -1.46
N LYS A 24 13.37 -6.19 -1.79
CA LYS A 24 14.68 -5.68 -1.40
C LYS A 24 14.57 -4.62 -0.31
N LYS A 25 15.24 -4.87 0.82
CA LYS A 25 15.38 -3.93 1.93
C LYS A 25 16.54 -2.97 1.71
N THR A 26 16.32 -1.69 2.01
CA THR A 26 17.40 -0.68 2.01
C THR A 26 18.27 -0.81 3.27
N LYS A 27 19.51 -0.32 3.21
CA LYS A 27 20.45 -0.41 4.36
C LYS A 27 19.99 0.38 5.58
N CYS A 28 19.26 1.48 5.36
CA CYS A 28 18.82 2.39 6.41
C CYS A 28 17.48 2.02 7.06
N ALA A 29 16.74 1.05 6.50
CA ALA A 29 15.47 0.59 7.05
C ALA A 29 15.69 -0.71 7.83
N GLU A 30 15.07 -0.84 9.01
CA GLU A 30 15.11 -2.08 9.80
C GLU A 30 14.39 -3.23 9.09
N SER A 31 13.32 -2.91 8.36
CA SER A 31 12.49 -3.82 7.58
C SER A 31 12.03 -3.16 6.26
N SER A 32 11.73 -3.96 5.24
CA SER A 32 11.09 -3.50 4.00
C SER A 32 9.55 -3.53 4.07
N LYS A 33 9.00 -3.95 5.21
CA LYS A 33 7.56 -3.97 5.46
C LYS A 33 6.97 -2.57 5.50
N TRP A 34 5.87 -2.41 4.79
CA TRP A 34 5.07 -1.19 4.76
C TRP A 34 4.33 -1.02 6.08
N VAL A 35 4.33 0.21 6.57
CA VAL A 35 3.64 0.60 7.80
C VAL A 35 3.02 1.98 7.64
N VAL A 36 1.91 2.23 8.32
CA VAL A 36 1.32 3.57 8.43
C VAL A 36 2.01 4.29 9.59
N VAL A 37 2.57 5.45 9.30
CA VAL A 37 3.37 6.25 10.23
C VAL A 37 2.70 7.60 10.46
N LYS A 38 2.81 8.10 11.70
CA LYS A 38 2.36 9.44 12.11
C LYS A 38 3.50 10.19 12.82
N GLY A 39 3.58 11.51 12.62
CA GLY A 39 4.53 12.42 13.31
C GLY A 39 5.63 13.03 12.42
N GLY A 40 5.76 14.35 12.39
CA GLY A 40 6.76 15.02 11.54
C GLY A 40 6.35 15.18 10.06
N PHE A 41 5.09 14.87 9.74
CA PHE A 41 4.40 15.29 8.52
C PHE A 41 2.90 15.48 8.83
N MET A 42 2.19 16.24 8.00
CA MET A 42 0.83 16.73 8.29
C MET A 42 -0.22 15.63 8.38
N GLU A 43 -0.22 14.70 7.43
CA GLU A 43 -1.13 13.54 7.37
C GLU A 43 -0.36 12.26 7.66
N PRO A 44 -0.97 11.15 8.12
CA PRO A 44 -0.29 9.87 8.18
C PRO A 44 0.18 9.39 6.79
N TRP A 45 1.35 8.76 6.72
CA TRP A 45 1.94 8.29 5.45
C TRP A 45 2.46 6.87 5.56
N ILE A 46 2.66 6.24 4.40
CA ILE A 46 3.23 4.90 4.32
C ILE A 46 4.75 5.03 4.33
N GLY A 47 5.39 4.32 5.26
CA GLY A 47 6.84 4.20 5.37
C GLY A 47 7.29 2.75 5.41
N ILE A 48 8.60 2.55 5.55
CA ILE A 48 9.23 1.24 5.77
C ILE A 48 10.09 1.26 7.02
N GLY A 49 10.24 0.11 7.68
CA GLY A 49 11.25 -0.07 8.72
C GLY A 49 10.92 0.49 10.10
N GLY A 50 9.64 0.75 10.39
CA GLY A 50 9.18 1.08 11.74
C GLY A 50 9.26 2.57 12.12
N GLY A 51 8.95 2.88 13.39
CA GLY A 51 8.90 4.24 13.91
C GLY A 51 10.27 4.68 14.41
N VAL A 52 10.78 5.80 13.89
CA VAL A 52 12.10 6.36 14.25
C VAL A 52 11.99 7.87 14.45
N ASN A 53 12.67 8.44 15.44
CA ASN A 53 12.79 9.89 15.68
C ASN A 53 11.43 10.63 15.84
N GLY A 54 10.65 10.28 16.86
CA GLY A 54 9.36 10.95 17.14
C GLY A 54 8.22 10.58 16.19
N LYS A 55 8.42 9.58 15.34
CA LYS A 55 7.42 8.96 14.48
C LYS A 55 6.89 7.69 15.12
N SER A 56 5.57 7.55 15.20
CA SER A 56 4.90 6.35 15.70
C SER A 56 4.30 5.54 14.56
N VAL A 57 4.47 4.22 14.60
CA VAL A 57 3.72 3.29 13.73
C VAL A 57 2.31 3.16 14.28
N ILE A 58 1.32 3.33 13.42
CA ILE A 58 -0.08 3.06 13.73
C ILE A 58 -0.35 1.56 13.57
N ASP A 59 0.00 1.00 12.41
CA ASP A 59 -0.22 -0.41 12.05
C ASP A 59 0.55 -0.72 10.74
N GLY A 60 0.57 -1.97 10.28
CA GLY A 60 1.20 -2.44 9.03
C GLY A 60 0.33 -3.35 8.17
N LEU A 61 -0.97 -3.41 8.43
CA LEU A 61 -1.93 -4.23 7.68
C LEU A 61 -2.71 -3.40 6.65
N PHE A 62 -2.76 -3.90 5.42
CA PHE A 62 -3.43 -3.26 4.29
C PHE A 62 -4.49 -4.19 3.69
N LYS A 63 -5.42 -3.63 2.92
CA LYS A 63 -6.32 -4.42 2.08
C LYS A 63 -6.30 -3.93 0.65
N ILE A 64 -6.56 -4.85 -0.28
CA ILE A 64 -6.75 -4.53 -1.69
C ILE A 64 -8.25 -4.49 -1.96
N GLU A 65 -8.73 -3.40 -2.55
CA GLU A 65 -10.12 -3.27 -2.98
C GLU A 65 -10.19 -3.09 -4.49
N ARG A 66 -11.18 -3.72 -5.12
CA ARG A 66 -11.48 -3.47 -6.53
C ARG A 66 -12.24 -2.16 -6.67
N ILE A 67 -11.85 -1.33 -7.63
CA ILE A 67 -12.58 -0.12 -7.97
C ILE A 67 -13.80 -0.51 -8.80
N ARG A 68 -15.01 -0.19 -8.32
CA ARG A 68 -16.28 -0.53 -9.00
C ARG A 68 -16.27 0.00 -10.44
N GLY A 69 -16.58 -0.87 -11.39
CA GLY A 69 -16.67 -0.52 -12.82
C GLY A 69 -15.35 -0.54 -13.59
N PHE A 70 -14.21 -0.84 -12.95
CA PHE A 70 -12.89 -0.86 -13.59
C PHE A 70 -12.13 -2.18 -13.33
N LEU A 71 -11.16 -2.49 -14.20
CA LEU A 71 -10.15 -3.54 -14.00
C LEU A 71 -8.94 -2.98 -13.23
N ARG A 72 -9.21 -2.24 -12.15
CA ARG A 72 -8.21 -1.55 -11.33
C ARG A 72 -8.48 -1.77 -9.86
N TYR A 73 -7.42 -1.66 -9.08
CA TYR A 73 -7.44 -1.84 -7.64
C TYR A 73 -7.02 -0.56 -6.93
N LYS A 74 -7.26 -0.52 -5.62
CA LYS A 74 -6.68 0.45 -4.71
C LYS A 74 -6.22 -0.26 -3.45
N LEU A 75 -5.23 0.31 -2.78
CA LEU A 75 -4.85 -0.08 -1.43
C LEU A 75 -5.61 0.78 -0.43
N VAL A 76 -6.09 0.16 0.64
CA VAL A 76 -6.73 0.83 1.76
C VAL A 76 -6.09 0.41 3.07
N PHE A 77 -6.15 1.31 4.05
CA PHE A 77 -5.75 1.05 5.41
C PHE A 77 -6.98 0.95 6.30
N CYS A 78 -7.16 -0.17 6.99
CA CYS A 78 -8.28 -0.41 7.89
C CYS A 78 -7.74 -0.57 9.32
N PRO A 79 -7.68 0.50 10.11
CA PRO A 79 -7.17 0.41 11.47
C PRO A 79 -8.03 -0.54 12.30
N THR A 80 -7.37 -1.27 13.21
CA THR A 80 -8.06 -2.16 14.16
C THR A 80 -9.11 -1.42 15.00
N ILE A 81 -8.87 -0.13 15.30
CA ILE A 81 -9.78 0.75 16.02
C ILE A 81 -10.09 1.94 15.13
N SER A 82 -11.36 2.14 14.77
CA SER A 82 -11.84 3.24 13.93
C SER A 82 -13.20 3.74 14.40
N ASP A 83 -13.55 4.97 14.06
CA ASP A 83 -14.88 5.55 14.26
C ASP A 83 -15.43 6.08 12.93
N PRO A 84 -16.46 5.46 12.33
CA PRO A 84 -17.17 4.25 12.80
C PRO A 84 -16.31 2.97 12.75
N PRO A 85 -16.66 1.91 13.49
CA PRO A 85 -15.92 0.64 13.48
C PRO A 85 -15.82 0.02 12.08
N GLY A 86 -14.62 -0.40 11.69
CA GLY A 86 -14.34 -0.99 10.38
C GLY A 86 -14.16 0.01 9.24
N LEU A 87 -14.06 1.31 9.52
CA LEU A 87 -13.75 2.33 8.52
C LEU A 87 -12.37 2.09 7.92
N CYS A 88 -12.31 2.01 6.58
CA CYS A 88 -11.07 1.91 5.83
C CYS A 88 -10.78 3.22 5.10
N ASN A 89 -9.55 3.70 5.22
CA ASN A 89 -9.09 4.92 4.61
C ASN A 89 -8.41 4.64 3.28
N ASN A 90 -8.68 5.50 2.29
CA ASN A 90 -8.00 5.44 1.00
C ASN A 90 -6.53 5.88 1.15
N ILE A 91 -5.66 5.30 0.32
CA ILE A 91 -4.27 5.72 0.17
C ILE A 91 -4.14 6.50 -1.13
N GLY A 92 -3.65 7.74 -1.03
CA GLY A 92 -3.40 8.65 -2.14
C GLY A 92 -1.92 8.93 -2.35
N ARG A 93 -1.60 9.63 -3.45
CA ARG A 93 -0.25 10.15 -3.72
C ARG A 93 -0.20 11.64 -3.42
N PHE A 94 0.86 12.07 -2.76
CA PHE A 94 1.10 13.46 -2.42
C PHE A 94 2.51 13.87 -2.79
N PHE A 95 2.64 15.02 -3.46
CA PHE A 95 3.92 15.60 -3.78
C PHE A 95 4.38 16.50 -2.63
N ASP A 96 5.39 16.04 -1.89
CA ASP A 96 5.94 16.74 -0.72
C ASP A 96 7.12 17.67 -1.07
N ASN A 97 7.39 17.87 -2.36
CA ASN A 97 8.54 18.60 -2.89
C ASN A 97 9.91 17.97 -2.57
N GLU A 98 9.97 16.72 -2.10
CA GLU A 98 11.21 15.97 -1.83
C GLU A 98 11.52 14.97 -2.96
N ASN A 99 11.27 15.36 -4.22
CA ASN A 99 11.53 14.55 -5.43
C ASN A 99 10.84 13.17 -5.47
N GLY A 100 9.71 13.02 -4.79
CA GLY A 100 8.93 11.79 -4.77
C GLY A 100 7.44 12.04 -4.62
N LEU A 101 6.66 10.98 -4.84
CA LEU A 101 5.24 10.94 -4.48
C LEU A 101 5.11 10.08 -3.23
N ARG A 102 4.85 10.72 -2.10
CA ARG A 102 4.58 10.04 -0.83
C ARG A 102 3.19 9.42 -0.90
N LEU A 103 3.07 8.18 -0.44
CA LEU A 103 1.77 7.58 -0.21
C LEU A 103 1.24 8.06 1.13
N ILE A 104 0.08 8.69 1.12
CA ILE A 104 -0.53 9.26 2.33
C ILE A 104 -1.95 8.76 2.52
N MET A 105 -2.37 8.70 3.77
CA MET A 105 -3.72 8.35 4.17
C MET A 105 -4.47 9.64 4.52
N SER A 106 -5.58 9.89 3.83
CA SER A 106 -6.56 10.91 4.25
C SER A 106 -7.92 10.55 3.70
N GLU A 107 -8.96 10.91 4.44
CA GLU A 107 -10.36 10.70 4.06
C GLU A 107 -10.72 11.43 2.75
N ASN A 108 -10.00 12.51 2.43
CA ASN A 108 -10.30 13.40 1.31
C ASN A 108 -9.51 13.12 0.02
N PHE A 109 -8.61 12.13 0.01
CA PHE A 109 -7.84 11.84 -1.21
C PHE A 109 -8.58 10.92 -2.18
N LYS A 110 -8.43 11.24 -3.47
CA LYS A 110 -8.70 10.28 -4.53
C LYS A 110 -7.78 9.06 -4.33
N PRO A 111 -8.31 7.83 -4.28
CA PRO A 111 -7.49 6.65 -4.11
C PRO A 111 -6.49 6.53 -5.26
N PHE A 112 -5.27 6.12 -4.93
CA PHE A 112 -4.29 5.78 -5.94
C PHE A 112 -4.67 4.45 -6.59
N GLU A 113 -5.01 4.52 -7.87
CA GLU A 113 -5.39 3.36 -8.67
C GLU A 113 -4.15 2.57 -9.10
N VAL A 114 -4.16 1.27 -8.86
CA VAL A 114 -3.04 0.36 -9.15
C VAL A 114 -3.50 -0.85 -9.97
N VAL A 115 -2.53 -1.44 -10.67
CA VAL A 115 -2.62 -2.77 -11.29
C VAL A 115 -1.41 -3.56 -10.80
N PHE A 116 -1.62 -4.84 -10.53
CA PHE A 116 -0.54 -5.76 -10.17
C PHE A 116 -0.07 -6.47 -11.43
N VAL A 117 1.24 -6.54 -11.60
CA VAL A 117 1.89 -7.15 -12.76
C VAL A 117 2.92 -8.13 -12.22
N ASP A 118 2.96 -9.33 -12.77
CA ASP A 118 4.04 -10.27 -12.45
C ASP A 118 5.37 -9.68 -12.92
N VAL A 119 6.37 -9.70 -12.04
CA VAL A 119 7.71 -9.18 -12.33
C VAL A 119 8.36 -9.94 -13.49
N GLU A 120 8.07 -11.23 -13.64
CA GLU A 120 8.58 -12.07 -14.72
C GLU A 120 7.92 -11.74 -16.07
N ASP A 121 6.67 -11.27 -16.06
CA ASP A 121 5.93 -10.85 -17.26
C ASP A 121 6.16 -9.37 -17.62
N ALA A 122 6.68 -8.57 -16.69
CA ALA A 122 6.95 -7.16 -16.93
C ALA A 122 8.19 -6.97 -17.82
N PRO A 123 8.12 -6.17 -18.91
CA PRO A 123 9.33 -5.79 -19.63
C PRO A 123 10.28 -5.09 -18.65
N ARG A 124 11.56 -5.50 -18.62
CA ARG A 124 12.65 -5.04 -17.72
C ARG A 124 12.90 -3.52 -17.66
N SER A 125 12.06 -2.71 -18.29
CA SER A 125 12.02 -1.26 -18.11
C SER A 125 11.41 -0.96 -16.73
N GLY A 126 12.30 -0.85 -15.74
CA GLY A 126 11.97 -0.64 -14.32
C GLY A 126 11.12 0.60 -14.06
N ARG A 127 9.80 0.41 -14.12
CA ARG A 127 8.88 1.20 -13.31
C ARG A 127 8.59 0.38 -12.08
N SER A 128 9.09 0.87 -10.94
CA SER A 128 8.61 0.40 -9.64
C SER A 128 7.11 0.64 -9.59
N VAL A 129 6.34 -0.43 -9.77
CA VAL A 129 4.92 -0.47 -9.43
C VAL A 129 4.88 -1.11 -8.04
N VAL A 130 4.00 -0.57 -7.20
CA VAL A 130 3.83 -0.96 -5.79
C VAL A 130 3.81 -2.47 -5.61
#